data_AF-A0A523AH64-F1
#
_entry.id   AF-A0A523AH64-F1
#
_cell.length_a   1.000
_cell.length_b   1.000
_cell.length_c   1.000
_cell.angle_alpha   90.00
_cell.angle_beta   90.00
_cell.angle_gamma   90.00
#
_symmetry.space_group_name_H-M   'P 1'
#
loop_
_entity.id
_entity.type
_entity.pdbx_description
1 polymer ?
#
loop_
_entity_poly.entity_id
_entity_poly.type
_entity_poly.pdbx_seq_one_letter_code
_entity_poly.pdbx_strand_id
1 'polypeptide(L)'
;MVNAREFYSKFGVGVCVIRDGKILETYLLGEDEIQKIEKISSVITTFPKDFDTGVIDFGENIRFGVFRVGETFLVFPVRTDNIAEIVRKREVIDAT
;
A
#
# COMPACT_ATOMS: atom_id res chain seq x y z
N MET A 1 -2.75 -14.05 6.73
CA MET A 1 -3.10 -12.68 7.18
C MET A 1 -1.86 -11.83 6.98
N VAL A 2 -1.90 -10.80 6.13
CA VAL A 2 -0.70 -10.00 5.87
C VAL A 2 -0.35 -9.16 7.09
N ASN A 3 0.92 -9.15 7.45
CA ASN A 3 1.48 -8.38 8.56
C ASN A 3 2.36 -7.24 8.01
N ALA A 4 2.23 -6.03 8.56
CA ALA A 4 2.99 -4.86 8.09
C ALA A 4 4.52 -5.05 8.20
N ARG A 5 4.99 -5.75 9.24
CA ARG A 5 6.41 -6.08 9.43
C ARG A 5 6.93 -7.07 8.40
N GLU A 6 6.12 -8.07 8.02
CA GLU A 6 6.51 -9.04 6.99
C GLU A 6 6.65 -8.35 5.62
N PHE A 7 5.72 -7.44 5.31
CA PHE A 7 5.81 -6.62 4.11
C PHE A 7 7.08 -5.78 4.10
N TYR A 8 7.41 -5.08 5.19
CA TYR A 8 8.66 -4.34 5.29
C TYR A 8 9.90 -5.22 5.12
N SER A 9 9.92 -6.42 5.71
CA SER A 9 11.03 -7.37 5.55
C SER A 9 11.30 -7.74 4.09
N LYS A 10 10.24 -7.85 3.27
CA LYS A 10 10.33 -8.20 1.85
C LYS A 10 10.60 -7.00 0.94
N PHE A 11 10.02 -5.84 1.25
CA PHE A 11 10.00 -4.68 0.35
C PHE A 11 10.88 -3.51 0.78
N GLY A 12 11.27 -3.45 2.06
CA GLY A 12 12.09 -2.38 2.63
C GLY A 12 11.39 -1.03 2.74
N VAL A 13 10.05 -0.99 2.65
CA VAL A 13 9.26 0.25 2.69
C VAL A 13 8.20 0.20 3.79
N GLY A 14 7.97 1.34 4.45
CA GLY A 14 6.90 1.48 5.44
C GLY A 14 5.53 1.27 4.81
N VAL A 15 4.54 0.83 5.59
CA VAL A 15 3.24 0.40 5.07
C VAL A 15 2.11 0.60 6.07
N CYS A 16 0.92 0.88 5.55
CA CYS A 16 -0.35 0.78 6.25
C CYS A 16 -1.13 -0.44 5.77
N VAL A 17 -1.69 -1.21 6.70
CA VAL A 17 -2.66 -2.27 6.43
C VAL A 17 -4.05 -1.68 6.63
N ILE A 18 -4.90 -1.79 5.62
CA ILE A 18 -6.23 -1.17 5.60
C ILE A 18 -7.28 -2.24 5.31
N ARG A 19 -8.41 -2.19 6.03
CA ARG A 19 -9.59 -3.03 5.77
C ARG A 19 -10.84 -2.19 5.99
N ASP A 20 -11.82 -2.32 5.09
CA ASP A 20 -13.09 -1.58 5.17
C ASP A 20 -12.90 -0.07 5.38
N GLY A 21 -11.87 0.49 4.74
CA GLY A 21 -11.51 1.91 4.81
C GLY A 21 -10.87 2.35 6.13
N LYS A 22 -10.54 1.43 7.03
CA LYS A 22 -9.88 1.70 8.32
C LYS A 22 -8.45 1.18 8.33
N ILE A 23 -7.53 2.00 8.83
CA ILE A 23 -6.15 1.58 9.09
C ILE A 23 -6.17 0.62 10.29
N LEU A 24 -5.72 -0.61 10.07
CA LEU A 24 -5.59 -1.65 11.10
C LEU A 24 -4.21 -1.63 11.75
N GLU A 25 -3.17 -1.39 10.94
CA GLU A 25 -1.77 -1.42 11.36
C GLU A 25 -0.96 -0.43 10.53
N THR A 26 0.02 0.21 11.17
CA THR A 26 1.02 1.05 10.52
C THR A 26 2.42 0.58 10.90
N TYR A 27 3.36 0.66 9.97
CA TYR A 27 4.74 0.28 10.24
C TYR A 27 5.72 1.19 9.50
N LEU A 28 6.61 1.83 10.27
CA LEU A 28 7.72 2.68 9.77
C LEU A 28 7.28 3.77 8.78
N LEU A 29 6.15 4.42 9.05
CA LEU A 29 5.64 5.58 8.33
C LEU A 29 5.63 6.81 9.24
N GLY A 30 5.94 7.98 8.67
CA GLY A 30 5.81 9.26 9.37
C GLY A 30 4.35 9.69 9.50
N GLU A 31 4.05 10.58 10.45
CA GLU A 31 2.70 11.11 10.67
C GLU A 31 2.11 11.74 9.39
N ASP A 32 2.92 12.49 8.64
CA ASP A 32 2.51 13.11 7.37
C ASP A 32 2.12 12.08 6.29
N GLU A 33 2.78 10.92 6.26
CA GLU A 33 2.46 9.83 5.34
C GLU A 33 1.15 9.15 5.77
N ILE A 34 0.98 8.92 7.07
CA ILE A 34 -0.22 8.30 7.65
C ILE A 34 -1.45 9.17 7.38
N GLN A 35 -1.38 10.48 7.62
CA GLN A 35 -2.49 11.41 7.36
C GLN A 35 -2.91 11.44 5.88
N LYS A 36 -1.96 11.30 4.96
CA LYS A 36 -2.26 11.19 3.52
C LYS A 36 -2.92 9.86 3.20
N ILE A 37 -2.44 8.77 3.81
CA ILE A 37 -3.03 7.43 3.65
C ILE A 37 -4.44 7.34 4.24
N GLU A 38 -4.77 8.08 5.31
CA GLU A 38 -6.15 8.17 5.81
C GLU A 38 -7.11 8.76 4.76
N LYS A 39 -6.65 9.72 3.95
CA LYS A 39 -7.46 10.23 2.83
C LYS A 39 -7.65 9.15 1.76
N ILE A 40 -6.61 8.35 1.50
CA ILE A 40 -6.65 7.21 0.58
C ILE A 40 -7.62 6.14 1.10
N SER A 41 -7.66 5.90 2.41
CA SER A 41 -8.45 4.82 3.03
C SER A 41 -9.94 4.90 2.69
N SER A 42 -10.47 6.10 2.52
CA SER A 42 -11.86 6.30 2.11
C SER A 42 -12.08 5.91 0.64
N VAL A 43 -11.11 6.18 -0.24
CA VAL A 43 -11.19 5.91 -1.69
C VAL A 43 -11.05 4.41 -1.99
N ILE A 44 -10.18 3.69 -1.29
CA ILE A 44 -9.96 2.24 -1.56
C ILE A 44 -11.22 1.39 -1.38
N THR A 45 -12.20 1.85 -0.59
CA THR A 45 -13.50 1.15 -0.45
C THR A 45 -14.32 1.14 -1.74
N THR A 46 -14.03 2.07 -2.66
CA THR A 46 -14.70 2.19 -3.96
C THR A 46 -14.01 1.39 -5.05
N PHE A 47 -12.86 0.78 -4.77
CA PHE A 47 -12.11 0.04 -5.78
C PHE A 47 -12.86 -1.21 -6.23
N PRO A 48 -12.78 -1.55 -7.53
CA PRO A 48 -13.39 -2.76 -8.07
C PRO A 48 -13.01 -4.03 -7.30
N LYS A 49 -13.86 -5.06 -7.31
CA LYS A 49 -13.57 -6.34 -6.64
C LYS A 49 -12.40 -7.10 -7.25
N ASP A 50 -12.11 -6.84 -8.52
CA ASP A 50 -10.98 -7.35 -9.29
C ASP A 50 -9.77 -6.40 -9.26
N PHE A 51 -9.86 -5.27 -8.55
CA PHE A 51 -8.69 -4.42 -8.34
C PHE A 51 -7.61 -5.23 -7.63
N ASP A 52 -6.44 -5.24 -8.23
CA ASP A 52 -5.30 -5.97 -7.72
C ASP A 52 -4.24 -5.01 -7.18
N THR A 53 -3.62 -4.22 -8.05
CA THR A 53 -2.61 -3.21 -7.69
C THR A 53 -2.84 -1.89 -8.43
N GLY A 54 -2.38 -0.80 -7.84
CA GLY A 54 -2.32 0.49 -8.50
C GLY A 54 -1.39 1.45 -7.78
N VAL A 55 -1.25 2.63 -8.38
CA VAL A 55 -0.56 3.77 -7.78
C VAL A 55 -1.55 4.93 -7.70
N ILE A 56 -1.59 5.58 -6.55
CA ILE A 56 -2.36 6.81 -6.32
C ILE A 56 -1.36 7.96 -6.27
N ASP A 57 -1.51 8.90 -7.20
CA ASP A 57 -0.74 10.14 -7.20
C ASP A 57 -1.49 11.19 -6.37
N PHE A 58 -0.83 11.73 -5.34
CA PHE A 58 -1.41 12.71 -4.43
C PHE A 58 -1.00 14.14 -4.75
N GLY A 59 -0.36 14.37 -5.91
CA GLY A 59 0.29 15.63 -6.23
C GLY A 59 1.60 15.81 -5.47
N GLU A 60 2.32 16.90 -5.75
CA GLU A 60 3.55 17.29 -5.02
C GLU A 60 4.69 16.24 -5.04
N ASN A 61 4.74 15.41 -6.09
CA ASN A 61 5.67 14.27 -6.21
C ASN A 61 5.49 13.19 -5.13
N ILE A 62 4.33 13.11 -4.48
CA ILE A 62 4.01 12.08 -3.50
C ILE A 62 3.10 11.04 -4.15
N ARG A 63 3.60 9.81 -4.26
CA ARG A 63 2.85 8.67 -4.80
C ARG A 63 2.74 7.58 -3.76
N PHE A 64 1.61 6.88 -3.75
CA PHE A 64 1.37 5.73 -2.90
C PHE A 64 1.04 4.50 -3.74
N GLY A 65 1.73 3.40 -3.48
CA GLY A 65 1.42 2.10 -4.05
C GLY A 65 0.32 1.45 -3.23
N VAL A 66 -0.58 0.76 -3.92
CA VAL A 66 -1.68 0.01 -3.31
C VAL A 66 -1.63 -1.42 -3.81
N PHE A 67 -1.61 -2.38 -2.90
CA PHE A 67 -1.80 -3.80 -3.18
C PHE A 67 -3.01 -4.32 -2.44
N ARG A 68 -3.89 -5.03 -3.13
CA ARG A 68 -4.95 -5.81 -2.50
C ARG A 68 -4.44 -7.19 -2.14
N VAL A 69 -4.53 -7.57 -0.88
CA VAL A 69 -4.25 -8.95 -0.44
C VAL A 69 -5.47 -9.48 0.29
N GLY A 70 -6.23 -10.34 -0.38
CA GLY A 70 -7.54 -10.81 0.08
C GLY A 70 -8.51 -9.65 0.29
N GLU A 71 -8.95 -9.47 1.54
CA GLU A 71 -9.85 -8.39 1.98
C GLU A 71 -9.12 -7.16 2.53
N THR A 72 -7.77 -7.17 2.51
CA THR A 72 -6.95 -6.08 3.02
C THR A 72 -6.25 -5.35 1.89
N PHE A 73 -5.93 -4.08 2.12
CA PHE A 73 -5.11 -3.26 1.25
C PHE A 73 -3.83 -2.87 1.97
N LEU A 74 -2.70 -3.01 1.29
CA LEU A 74 -1.40 -2.51 1.72
C LEU A 74 -1.15 -1.20 0.98
N VAL A 75 -0.92 -0.12 1.72
CA VAL A 75 -0.64 1.20 1.15
C VAL A 75 0.72 1.67 1.64
N PHE A 76 1.60 2.02 0.73
CA PHE A 76 2.99 2.38 1.03
C PHE A 76 3.49 3.51 0.12
N PRO A 77 4.38 4.39 0.60
CA PRO A 77 4.94 5.47 -0.21
C PRO A 77 5.84 4.91 -1.31
N VAL A 78 5.68 5.45 -2.52
CA VAL A 78 6.52 5.14 -3.67
C VAL A 78 7.61 6.20 -3.75
N ARG A 79 8.83 5.81 -3.35
CA ARG A 79 10.01 6.69 -3.33
C ARG A 79 10.89 6.56 -4.56
N THR A 80 10.54 5.68 -5.51
CA THR A 80 11.29 5.45 -6.75
C THR A 80 10.45 5.85 -7.95
N ASP A 81 11.08 6.36 -9.00
CA ASP A 81 10.42 6.67 -10.27
C ASP A 81 9.94 5.42 -11.02
N ASN A 82 10.32 4.22 -10.56
CA ASN A 82 10.13 2.97 -11.29
C ASN A 82 9.04 2.09 -10.69
N ILE A 83 7.79 2.45 -10.96
CA ILE A 83 6.57 1.71 -10.58
C ILE A 83 6.64 0.24 -11.04
N ALA A 84 7.33 -0.05 -12.15
CA ALA A 84 7.48 -1.42 -12.65
C ALA A 84 8.29 -2.34 -11.70
N GLU A 85 9.22 -1.78 -10.92
CA GLU A 85 9.97 -2.54 -9.91
C GLU A 85 9.08 -2.97 -8.75
N ILE A 86 8.09 -2.14 -8.41
CA ILE A 86 7.12 -2.39 -7.34
C ILE A 86 6.17 -3.52 -7.76
N VAL A 87 5.66 -3.49 -9.00
CA VAL A 87 4.79 -4.56 -9.53
C VAL A 87 5.52 -5.91 -9.60
N ARG A 88 6.80 -5.93 -10.02
CA ARG A 88 7.59 -7.18 -10.02
C ARG A 88 7.82 -7.76 -8.63
N LYS A 89 8.04 -6.92 -7.62
CA LYS A 89 8.22 -7.40 -6.24
C LYS A 89 6.95 -8.04 -5.69
N ARG A 90 5.77 -7.68 -6.22
CA ARG A 90 4.50 -8.30 -5.84
C ARG A 90 4.38 -9.76 -6.28
N GLU A 91 4.86 -10.13 -7.47
CA GLU A 91 4.84 -11.53 -7.94
C GLU A 91 5.55 -12.49 -6.95
N VAL A 92 6.46 -11.96 -6.13
CA VAL A 92 7.12 -12.70 -5.04
C VAL A 92 6.18 -12.96 -3.85
N ILE A 93 5.24 -12.05 -3.55
CA ILE A 93 4.25 -12.28 -2.48
C ILE A 93 3.31 -13.42 -2.84
N ASP A 94 2.79 -13.46 -4.07
CA ASP A 94 1.81 -14.46 -4.50
C ASP A 94 2.44 -15.86 -4.72
N ALA A 95 3.77 -15.94 -4.84
CA ALA A 95 4.52 -17.18 -5.01
C ALA A 95 5.01 -17.82 -3.68
N THR A 96 4.75 -17.18 -2.53
CA THR A 96 5.17 -17.68 -1.20
C THR A 96 3.98 -17.98 -0.31
#